data_AF-U5TZ83-F1
#
_entry.id   AF-U5TZ83-F1
#
_cell.length_a   1.000
_cell.length_b   1.000
_cell.length_c   1.000
_cell.angle_alpha   90.00
_cell.angle_beta   90.00
_cell.angle_gamma   90.00
#
_symmetry.space_group_name_H-M   'P 1'
#
loop_
_entity.id
_entity.type
_entity.pdbx_description
1 polymer ?
#
loop_
_entity_poly.entity_id
_entity_poly.type
_entity_poly.pdbx_seq_one_letter_code
_entity_poly.pdbx_strand_id
1 'polypeptide(L)'
;LALVVSGVCHDIDHRGTNNQFQMASGTILASLYSSEGSVMERHHVSQTMCILNTEDCNIVSHLNEQEYKSFIDLVSRLIIATDLSNHFRVIESQGAMARNGYDPSNGQHREL
;
A
#
# COMPACT_ATOMS: atom_id res chain seq x y z
N LEU A 1 9.97 1.06 9.95
CA LEU A 1 9.08 -0.09 10.29
C LEU A 1 8.00 -0.30 9.24
N ALA A 2 7.15 0.69 8.92
CA ALA A 2 6.06 0.55 7.94
C ALA A 2 6.51 -0.08 6.61
N LEU A 3 7.62 0.37 6.01
CA LEU A 3 8.18 -0.22 4.79
C LEU A 3 8.43 -1.72 4.87
N VAL A 4 8.95 -2.21 6.00
CA VAL A 4 9.21 -3.64 6.20
C VAL A 4 7.89 -4.41 6.32
N VAL A 5 6.93 -3.88 7.07
CA VAL A 5 5.60 -4.50 7.23
C VAL A 5 4.86 -4.55 5.90
N SER A 6 4.83 -3.44 5.15
CA SER A 6 4.27 -3.41 3.81
C SER A 6 4.97 -4.39 2.88
N GLY A 7 6.31 -4.49 2.92
CA GLY A 7 7.04 -5.47 2.12
C GLY A 7 6.62 -6.92 2.38
N VAL A 8 6.31 -7.27 3.62
CA VAL A 8 5.82 -8.61 3.98
C VAL A 8 4.36 -8.81 3.56
N CYS A 9 3.52 -7.78 3.64
CA CYS A 9 2.08 -7.90 3.46
C CYS A 9 1.55 -7.50 2.07
N HIS A 10 2.37 -6.92 1.19
CA HIS A 10 1.87 -6.26 -0.03
C HIS A 10 1.07 -7.15 -0.99
N ASP A 11 1.27 -8.47 -0.99
CA ASP A 11 0.60 -9.44 -1.87
C ASP A 11 -0.23 -10.50 -1.10
N ILE A 12 -0.64 -10.20 0.14
CA ILE A 12 -1.35 -11.17 0.98
C ILE A 12 -2.73 -11.57 0.42
N ASP A 13 -3.07 -12.86 0.40
CA ASP A 13 -4.28 -13.41 -0.25
C ASP A 13 -4.37 -13.09 -1.76
N HIS A 14 -3.23 -12.94 -2.44
CA HIS A 14 -3.22 -12.81 -3.91
C HIS A 14 -3.69 -14.10 -4.60
N ARG A 15 -4.58 -13.97 -5.59
CA ARG A 15 -5.29 -15.09 -6.24
C ARG A 15 -4.70 -15.52 -7.59
N GLY A 16 -3.54 -14.97 -7.95
CA GLY A 16 -2.89 -15.22 -9.24
C GLY A 16 -3.54 -14.46 -10.42
N THR A 17 -4.25 -13.38 -10.13
CA THR A 17 -5.06 -12.62 -11.11
C THR A 17 -4.93 -11.13 -10.86
N ASN A 18 -4.82 -10.33 -11.92
CA ASN A 18 -4.61 -8.87 -11.82
C ASN A 18 -5.91 -8.06 -11.63
N ASN A 19 -5.76 -6.75 -11.43
CA ASN A 19 -6.87 -5.80 -11.27
C ASN A 19 -7.85 -5.81 -12.45
N GLN A 20 -7.36 -5.95 -13.69
CA GLN A 20 -8.22 -6.02 -14.88
C GLN A 20 -9.11 -7.26 -14.86
N PHE A 21 -8.58 -8.41 -14.45
CA PHE A 21 -9.36 -9.64 -14.31
C PHE A 21 -10.44 -9.50 -13.24
N GLN A 22 -10.14 -8.88 -12.09
CA GLN A 22 -11.12 -8.66 -11.02
C GLN A 22 -12.33 -7.89 -11.55
N MET A 23 -12.08 -6.81 -12.31
CA MET A 23 -13.09 -5.96 -12.92
C MET A 23 -13.89 -6.69 -13.98
N ALA A 24 -13.21 -7.33 -14.93
CA ALA A 24 -13.84 -8.00 -16.06
C ALA A 24 -14.71 -9.19 -15.61
N SER A 25 -14.33 -9.87 -14.53
CA SER A 25 -15.03 -11.04 -14.01
C SER A 25 -16.11 -10.71 -12.98
N GLY A 26 -16.30 -9.43 -12.64
CA GLY A 26 -17.32 -9.00 -11.66
C GLY A 26 -17.12 -9.63 -10.28
N THR A 27 -15.87 -9.80 -9.85
CA THR A 27 -15.55 -10.44 -8.57
C THR A 27 -16.03 -9.62 -7.36
N ILE A 28 -16.15 -10.26 -6.21
CA ILE A 28 -16.49 -9.58 -4.94
C ILE A 28 -15.47 -8.46 -4.64
N LEU A 29 -14.18 -8.70 -4.89
CA LEU A 29 -13.14 -7.68 -4.67
C LEU A 29 -13.35 -6.46 -5.56
N ALA A 30 -13.72 -6.66 -6.83
CA ALA A 30 -14.09 -5.55 -7.70
C ALA A 30 -15.33 -4.80 -7.20
N SER A 31 -16.36 -5.51 -6.70
CA SER A 31 -17.53 -4.85 -6.11
C SER A 31 -17.19 -4.00 -4.90
N LEU A 32 -16.20 -4.39 -4.09
CA LEU A 32 -15.78 -3.66 -2.89
C LEU A 32 -14.87 -2.47 -3.18
N TYR A 33 -13.96 -2.59 -4.14
CA TYR A 33 -12.82 -1.67 -4.28
C TYR A 33 -12.73 -0.94 -5.62
N SER A 34 -13.58 -1.26 -6.60
CA SER A 34 -13.45 -0.73 -7.97
C SER A 34 -13.53 0.80 -8.11
N SER A 35 -14.27 1.47 -7.23
CA SER A 35 -14.47 2.93 -7.30
C SER A 35 -13.18 3.73 -7.13
N GLU A 36 -12.19 3.17 -6.42
CA GLU A 36 -10.95 3.86 -6.08
C GLU A 36 -9.70 3.31 -6.81
N GLY A 37 -9.88 2.32 -7.70
CA GLY A 37 -8.78 1.61 -8.36
C GLY A 37 -7.94 0.75 -7.42
N SER A 38 -6.88 0.13 -7.94
CA SER A 38 -5.94 -0.70 -7.16
C SER A 38 -6.64 -1.78 -6.31
N VAL A 39 -7.52 -2.56 -6.96
CA VAL A 39 -8.46 -3.49 -6.31
C VAL A 39 -7.75 -4.51 -5.43
N MET A 40 -6.70 -5.15 -5.96
CA MET A 40 -5.91 -6.15 -5.24
C MET A 40 -5.11 -5.48 -4.13
N GLU A 41 -4.47 -4.34 -4.38
CA GLU A 41 -3.66 -3.64 -3.38
C GLU A 41 -4.51 -3.18 -2.18
N ARG A 42 -5.75 -2.72 -2.42
CA ARG A 42 -6.70 -2.38 -1.34
C ARG A 42 -7.15 -3.61 -0.56
N HIS A 43 -7.31 -4.75 -1.22
CA HIS A 43 -7.55 -6.02 -0.54
C HIS A 43 -6.36 -6.40 0.35
N HIS A 44 -5.12 -6.24 -0.13
CA HIS A 44 -3.90 -6.50 0.64
C HIS A 44 -3.80 -5.59 1.88
N VAL A 45 -4.18 -4.31 1.77
CA VAL A 45 -4.31 -3.40 2.93
C VAL A 45 -5.35 -3.92 3.92
N SER A 46 -6.54 -4.31 3.45
CA SER A 46 -7.62 -4.85 4.30
C SER A 46 -7.19 -6.10 5.07
N GLN A 47 -6.51 -7.03 4.41
CA GLN A 47 -5.96 -8.24 5.04
C GLN A 47 -4.87 -7.90 6.07
N THR A 48 -4.00 -6.94 5.77
CA THR A 48 -2.98 -6.45 6.73
C THR A 48 -3.63 -5.91 7.99
N MET A 49 -4.70 -5.12 7.85
CA MET A 49 -5.47 -4.61 8.99
C MET A 49 -6.16 -5.71 9.78
N CYS A 50 -6.68 -6.74 9.10
CA CYS A 50 -7.29 -7.89 9.76
C CYS A 50 -6.29 -8.63 10.66
N ILE A 51 -5.06 -8.85 10.16
CA ILE A 51 -3.99 -9.49 10.93
C ILE A 51 -3.60 -8.63 12.13
N LEU A 52 -3.37 -7.33 11.94
CA LEU A 52 -3.00 -6.44 13.04
C LEU A 52 -4.08 -6.33 14.13
N ASN A 53 -5.35 -6.53 13.77
CA ASN A 53 -6.48 -6.54 14.71
C ASN A 53 -6.77 -7.94 15.30
N THR A 54 -6.04 -8.97 14.89
CA THR A 54 -6.14 -10.31 15.49
C THR A 54 -5.41 -10.30 16.84
N GLU A 55 -5.98 -10.98 17.84
CA GLU A 55 -5.37 -11.14 19.17
C GLU A 55 -3.93 -11.67 19.04
N ASP A 56 -3.03 -11.10 19.85
CA ASP A 56 -1.59 -11.40 19.86
C ASP A 56 -0.81 -11.18 18.55
N CYS A 57 -1.43 -10.62 17.51
CA CYS A 57 -0.78 -10.36 16.22
C CYS A 57 -0.35 -8.90 16.02
N ASN A 58 -0.78 -7.98 16.91
CA ASN A 58 -0.46 -6.56 16.79
C ASN A 58 0.99 -6.25 17.21
N ILE A 59 1.90 -6.32 16.24
CA ILE A 59 3.33 -6.02 16.42
C ILE A 59 3.63 -4.54 16.73
N VAL A 60 2.64 -3.65 16.57
CA VAL A 60 2.74 -2.21 16.85
C VAL A 60 1.84 -1.77 18.00
N SER A 61 1.45 -2.70 18.88
CA SER A 61 0.61 -2.45 20.06
C SER A 61 1.18 -1.44 21.07
N HIS A 62 2.49 -1.17 20.99
CA HIS A 62 3.18 -0.19 21.82
C HIS A 62 3.03 1.26 21.33
N LEU A 63 2.52 1.48 20.10
CA LEU A 63 2.30 2.81 19.55
C LEU A 63 1.10 3.49 20.21
N ASN A 64 1.18 4.80 20.39
CA ASN A 64 0.00 5.59 20.75
C ASN A 64 -0.96 5.75 19.56
N GLU A 65 -2.17 6.28 19.79
CA GLU A 65 -3.20 6.42 18.76
C GLU A 65 -2.72 7.20 17.52
N GLN A 66 -2.00 8.30 17.72
CA GLN A 66 -1.52 9.14 16.64
C GLN A 66 -0.42 8.44 15.82
N GLU A 67 0.50 7.77 16.50
CA GLU A 67 1.56 6.97 15.88
C GLU A 67 0.98 5.78 15.11
N TYR A 68 0.00 5.08 15.70
CA TYR A 68 -0.68 3.96 15.06
C TYR A 68 -1.40 4.42 13.79
N LYS A 69 -2.13 5.54 13.85
CA LYS A 69 -2.79 6.12 12.68
C LYS A 69 -1.79 6.48 11.58
N SER A 70 -0.68 7.12 11.92
CA SER A 70 0.39 7.44 10.96
C SER A 70 1.05 6.18 10.39
N PHE A 71 1.22 5.14 11.21
CA PHE A 71 1.77 3.86 10.77
C PHE A 71 0.84 3.18 9.76
N ILE A 72 -0.46 3.09 10.05
CA ILE A 72 -1.46 2.48 9.14
C ILE A 72 -1.59 3.27 7.84
N ASP A 73 -1.58 4.61 7.90
CA ASP A 73 -1.57 5.45 6.70
C ASP A 73 -0.36 5.14 5.80
N LEU A 74 0.84 5.09 6.41
CA LEU A 74 2.06 4.80 5.67
C LEU A 74 2.06 3.37 5.09
N VAL A 75 1.61 2.38 5.85
CA VAL A 75 1.47 0.99 5.35
C VAL A 75 0.52 0.93 4.17
N SER A 76 -0.62 1.61 4.25
CA SER A 76 -1.64 1.65 3.20
C SER A 76 -1.09 2.28 1.93
N ARG A 77 -0.42 3.44 2.03
CA ARG A 77 0.19 4.11 0.89
C ARG A 77 1.27 3.26 0.21
N LEU A 78 2.11 2.59 0.99
CA LEU A 78 3.18 1.75 0.46
C LEU A 78 2.65 0.51 -0.26
N ILE A 79 1.58 -0.11 0.24
CA ILE A 79 0.93 -1.25 -0.44
C ILE A 79 0.22 -0.75 -1.70
N ILE A 80 -0.53 0.35 -1.65
CA ILE A 80 -1.19 0.91 -2.85
C ILE A 80 -0.18 1.32 -3.94
N ALA A 81 1.03 1.72 -3.55
CA ALA A 81 2.12 2.06 -4.47
C ALA A 81 2.66 0.84 -5.25
N THR A 82 2.35 -0.41 -4.86
CA THR A 82 2.77 -1.60 -5.62
C THR A 82 1.95 -1.84 -6.88
N ASP A 83 0.79 -1.16 -7.02
CA ASP A 83 0.07 -1.13 -8.29
C ASP A 83 0.95 -0.44 -9.35
N LEU A 84 1.39 -1.18 -10.35
CA LEU A 84 2.24 -0.63 -11.43
C LEU A 84 1.58 0.55 -12.16
N SER A 85 0.25 0.61 -12.19
CA SER A 85 -0.48 1.76 -12.74
C SER A 85 -0.18 3.03 -11.95
N ASN A 86 -0.03 2.94 -10.63
CA ASN A 86 0.38 4.06 -9.78
C ASN A 86 1.87 4.37 -9.95
N HIS A 87 2.73 3.35 -10.04
CA HIS A 87 4.15 3.55 -10.30
C HIS A 87 4.40 4.35 -11.59
N PHE A 88 3.74 4.00 -12.69
CA PHE A 88 3.88 4.71 -13.96
C PHE A 88 3.42 6.17 -13.91
N ARG A 89 2.58 6.55 -12.94
CA ARG A 89 2.18 7.96 -12.73
C ARG A 89 3.25 8.80 -12.06
N VAL A 90 4.20 8.18 -11.33
CA VAL A 90 5.23 8.88 -10.55
C VAL A 90 6.65 8.65 -11.07
N ILE A 91 6.85 7.74 -12.02
CA ILE A 91 8.16 7.34 -12.54
C ILE A 91 8.99 8.52 -13.09
N GLU A 92 8.35 9.52 -13.71
CA GLU A 92 9.05 10.71 -14.20
C GLU A 92 9.60 11.57 -13.05
N SER A 93 8.79 11.75 -12.00
CA SER A 93 9.18 12.46 -10.77
C SER A 93 10.30 11.73 -10.04
N GLN A 94 10.22 10.39 -9.94
CA GLN A 94 11.29 9.55 -9.39
C GLN A 94 12.58 9.69 -10.21
N GLY A 95 12.47 9.70 -11.55
CA GLY A 95 13.61 9.91 -12.45
C GLY A 95 14.22 11.31 -12.30
N ALA A 96 13.39 12.35 -12.11
CA ALA A 96 13.87 13.70 -11.84
C ALA A 96 14.60 13.79 -10.50
N MET A 97 14.05 13.19 -9.43
CA MET A 97 14.70 13.09 -8.13
C MET A 97 16.06 12.37 -8.23
N ALA A 98 16.12 11.26 -8.96
CA ALA A 98 17.37 10.52 -9.16
C ALA A 98 18.45 11.34 -9.90
N ARG A 99 18.06 12.17 -10.86
CA ARG A 99 18.98 13.05 -11.61
C ARG A 99 19.43 14.27 -10.81
N ASN A 100 18.51 14.89 -10.09
CA ASN A 100 18.75 16.15 -9.38
C ASN A 100 19.35 15.95 -7.98
N GLY A 101 19.32 14.71 -7.48
CA GLY A 101 19.77 14.34 -6.15
C GLY A 101 18.61 14.25 -5.15
N TYR A 102 18.67 13.23 -4.29
CA TYR A 102 17.73 13.07 -3.18
C TYR A 102 17.98 14.14 -2.11
N ASP A 103 16.88 14.71 -1.60
CA ASP A 103 16.91 15.70 -0.51
C ASP A 103 16.06 15.16 0.65
N PRO A 104 16.68 14.77 1.78
CA PRO A 104 15.96 14.21 2.92
C PRO A 104 15.04 15.23 3.62
N SER A 105 15.27 16.54 3.43
CA SER A 105 14.40 17.59 4.00
C SER A 105 13.13 17.77 3.18
N ASN A 106 13.16 17.44 1.89
CA ASN A 106 12.01 17.50 1.00
C ASN A 106 11.01 16.36 1.28
N GLY A 107 9.81 16.71 1.74
CA GLY A 107 8.75 15.73 2.03
C GLY A 107 8.33 14.90 0.83
N GLN A 108 8.28 15.50 -0.35
CA GLN A 108 7.91 14.80 -1.58
C GLN A 108 8.98 13.77 -1.97
N HIS A 109 10.26 14.09 -1.81
CA HIS A 109 11.34 13.11 -2.05
C HIS A 109 11.26 11.92 -1.10
N ARG A 110 10.80 12.12 0.14
CA ARG A 110 10.58 11.01 1.08
C ARG A 110 9.37 10.13 0.74
N GLU A 111 8.45 10.63 -0.08
CA GLU A 111 7.24 9.92 -0.49
C GLU A 111 7.34 9.27 -1.88
N LEU A 112 8.23 9.78 -2.74
CA LEU A 112 8.56 9.22 -4.07
C LEU A 112 9.45 7.98 -3.96
#